data_AF-A0A2E3XNK7-F1
#
_entry.id   AF-A0A2E3XNK7-F1
#
_cell.length_a   1.000
_cell.length_b   1.000
_cell.length_c   1.000
_cell.angle_alpha   90.00
_cell.angle_beta   90.00
_cell.angle_gamma   90.00
#
_symmetry.space_group_name_H-M   'P 1'
#
loop_
_entity.id
_entity.type
_entity.pdbx_description
1 polymer ?
#
loop_
_entity_poly.entity_id
_entity_poly.type
_entity_poly.pdbx_seq_one_letter_code
_entity_poly.pdbx_strand_id
1 'polypeptide(L)'
;MLFKILTLILISITNVYSNPIVSDFDLTSYNPIKTGLKDVYCEVRLDGLTEQIKKQYVTVKIKNEIYYELYWMYPGRVALEVQGIPRGFDQLRESLKALIVNRIDYLIPQEISPKLRGYKLKEKKVGSNTVLEGEDPTNTKAINKIEVSFNNQGVLTKYKSYSPLGFQDSLFDYEKKSWSKNKWVLDEVRTKMIQGPQITETETEIEYENVVGFGMPGEITVKTKQSVVAPGENEKKIAREGESKLTFTNYKLNMGMAQKYFRAKE
;
A
#
# COMPACT_ATOMS: atom_id res chain seq x y z
N MET A 1 -66.24 -4.81 12.69
CA MET A 1 -65.09 -5.74 12.79
C MET A 1 -64.26 -5.63 11.52
N LEU A 2 -63.25 -4.76 11.50
CA LEU A 2 -62.28 -4.66 10.41
C LEU A 2 -61.03 -5.45 10.81
N PHE A 3 -60.77 -6.57 10.14
CA PHE A 3 -59.54 -7.34 10.32
C PHE A 3 -58.43 -6.72 9.46
N LYS A 4 -57.42 -6.15 10.12
CA LYS A 4 -56.20 -5.63 9.51
C LYS A 4 -55.39 -6.80 8.92
N ILE A 5 -55.15 -6.76 7.60
CA ILE A 5 -54.16 -7.59 6.93
C ILE A 5 -52.78 -7.05 7.35
N LEU A 6 -52.08 -7.83 8.17
CA LEU A 6 -50.71 -7.59 8.58
C LEU A 6 -49.80 -8.06 7.43
N THR A 7 -49.31 -7.12 6.64
CA THR A 7 -48.32 -7.37 5.58
C THR A 7 -47.02 -7.83 6.23
N LEU A 8 -46.69 -9.11 6.07
CA LEU A 8 -45.42 -9.68 6.48
C LEU A 8 -44.34 -9.19 5.49
N ILE A 9 -43.68 -8.08 5.80
CA ILE A 9 -42.48 -7.64 5.07
C ILE A 9 -41.34 -8.56 5.54
N LEU A 10 -41.05 -9.58 4.73
CA LEU A 10 -39.79 -10.32 4.78
C LEU A 10 -38.67 -9.35 4.40
N ILE A 11 -38.15 -8.63 5.39
CA ILE A 11 -36.86 -7.95 5.27
C ILE A 11 -35.83 -9.07 5.16
N SER A 12 -35.45 -9.38 3.92
CA SER A 12 -34.24 -10.14 3.64
C SER A 12 -33.09 -9.27 4.09
N ILE A 13 -32.65 -9.43 5.34
CA ILE A 13 -31.40 -8.89 5.83
C ILE A 13 -30.33 -9.69 5.08
N THR A 14 -29.96 -9.23 3.89
CA THR A 14 -28.71 -9.69 3.25
C THR A 14 -27.61 -9.17 4.15
N ASN A 15 -27.19 -10.05 5.06
CA ASN A 15 -26.00 -9.95 5.84
C ASN A 15 -24.86 -9.49 4.92
N VAL A 16 -24.51 -8.21 5.04
CA VAL A 16 -23.35 -7.56 4.42
C VAL A 16 -22.10 -8.07 5.16
N TYR A 17 -21.82 -9.36 4.99
CA TYR A 17 -20.65 -10.01 5.55
C TYR A 17 -19.57 -10.08 4.47
N SER A 18 -18.36 -9.73 4.89
CA SER A 18 -17.14 -9.90 4.11
C SER A 18 -17.12 -11.29 3.48
N ASN A 19 -16.81 -11.38 2.17
CA ASN A 19 -16.69 -12.67 1.51
C ASN A 19 -15.67 -13.54 2.30
N PRO A 20 -15.98 -14.82 2.61
CA PRO A 20 -15.14 -15.65 3.47
C PRO A 20 -13.67 -15.70 3.03
N ILE A 21 -13.38 -15.79 1.73
CA ILE A 21 -12.01 -15.88 1.23
C ILE A 21 -11.19 -14.62 1.53
N VAL A 22 -11.85 -13.46 1.57
CA VAL A 22 -11.24 -12.16 1.89
C VAL A 22 -10.89 -12.11 3.38
N SER A 23 -11.82 -12.57 4.22
CA SER A 23 -11.63 -12.63 5.67
C SER A 23 -10.53 -13.63 6.03
N ASP A 24 -10.51 -14.79 5.39
CA ASP A 24 -9.50 -15.82 5.58
C ASP A 24 -8.11 -15.35 5.12
N PHE A 25 -8.03 -14.63 4.00
CA PHE A 25 -6.79 -14.00 3.56
C PHE A 25 -6.30 -12.97 4.58
N ASP A 26 -7.15 -12.06 5.05
CA ASP A 26 -6.76 -11.06 6.06
C ASP A 26 -6.31 -11.73 7.38
N LEU A 27 -6.86 -12.90 7.73
CA LEU A 27 -6.45 -13.68 8.90
C LEU A 27 -5.13 -14.44 8.70
N THR A 28 -4.83 -14.88 7.48
CA THR A 28 -3.65 -15.71 7.16
C THR A 28 -2.46 -14.91 6.63
N SER A 29 -2.68 -13.67 6.21
CA SER A 29 -1.61 -12.71 5.89
C SER A 29 -0.96 -12.17 7.16
N TYR A 30 0.33 -11.83 7.05
CA TYR A 30 1.10 -11.24 8.11
C TYR A 30 0.70 -9.77 8.29
N ASN A 31 0.35 -9.41 9.52
CA ASN A 31 0.09 -8.04 9.92
C ASN A 31 0.69 -7.80 11.31
N PRO A 32 1.66 -6.89 11.45
CA PRO A 32 2.35 -6.70 12.71
C PRO A 32 1.43 -6.15 13.83
N ILE A 33 0.36 -5.43 13.48
CA ILE A 33 -0.65 -4.95 14.45
C ILE A 33 -1.32 -6.14 15.15
N LYS A 34 -1.68 -7.19 14.40
CA LYS A 34 -2.30 -8.42 14.95
C LYS A 34 -1.37 -9.18 15.89
N THR A 35 -0.07 -8.92 15.80
CA THR A 35 0.96 -9.48 16.69
C THR A 35 1.34 -8.56 17.86
N GLY A 36 0.67 -7.41 17.99
CA GLY A 36 0.82 -6.50 19.14
C GLY A 36 1.64 -5.23 18.86
N LEU A 37 1.94 -4.91 17.60
CA LEU A 37 2.58 -3.65 17.25
C LEU A 37 1.63 -2.46 17.47
N LYS A 38 2.08 -1.46 18.23
CA LYS A 38 1.28 -0.27 18.62
C LYS A 38 2.01 1.05 18.37
N ASP A 39 3.33 1.04 18.32
CA ASP A 39 4.19 2.23 18.18
C ASP A 39 5.45 1.84 17.38
N VAL A 40 5.81 2.65 16.41
CA VAL A 40 7.01 2.46 15.57
C VAL A 40 7.71 3.80 15.42
N TYR A 41 9.02 3.77 15.62
CA TYR A 41 9.93 4.76 15.06
C TYR A 41 10.99 4.05 14.20
N CYS A 42 11.36 4.66 13.09
CA CYS A 42 12.54 4.26 12.32
C CYS A 42 13.08 5.43 11.49
N GLU A 43 14.33 5.32 11.07
CA GLU A 43 14.95 6.20 10.10
C GLU A 43 14.83 5.58 8.71
N VAL A 44 14.33 6.34 7.74
CA VAL A 44 14.23 5.93 6.34
C VAL A 44 15.23 6.73 5.52
N ARG A 45 16.03 6.05 4.71
CA ARG A 45 16.99 6.63 3.77
C ARG A 45 16.55 6.30 2.35
N LEU A 46 16.64 7.27 1.46
CA LEU A 46 16.42 7.09 0.03
C LEU A 46 17.77 7.21 -0.67
N ASP A 47 18.18 6.15 -1.38
CA ASP A 47 19.50 6.13 -2.00
C ASP A 47 19.68 7.27 -3.01
N GLY A 48 20.86 7.87 -3.01
CA GLY A 48 21.19 9.03 -3.85
C GLY A 48 20.47 10.34 -3.54
N LEU A 49 19.48 10.38 -2.64
CA LEU A 49 18.66 11.58 -2.38
C LEU A 49 19.51 12.78 -1.95
N THR A 50 20.40 12.59 -0.98
CA THR A 50 21.24 13.67 -0.44
C THR A 50 22.05 14.35 -1.54
N GLU A 51 22.67 13.55 -2.42
CA GLU A 51 23.50 14.05 -3.51
C GLU A 51 22.67 14.72 -4.61
N GLN A 52 21.48 14.20 -4.90
CA GLN A 52 20.55 14.84 -5.83
C GLN A 52 20.14 16.24 -5.35
N ILE A 53 19.73 16.37 -4.08
CA ILE A 53 19.30 17.67 -3.55
C ILE A 53 20.48 18.65 -3.46
N LYS A 54 21.67 18.20 -3.06
CA LYS A 54 22.88 19.05 -3.07
C LYS A 54 23.18 19.61 -4.46
N LYS A 55 23.07 18.78 -5.51
CA LYS A 55 23.27 19.20 -6.91
C LYS A 55 22.22 20.20 -7.37
N GLN A 56 20.97 20.03 -6.96
CA GLN A 56 19.87 20.93 -7.34
C GLN A 56 19.92 22.28 -6.58
N TYR A 57 20.37 22.26 -5.32
CA TYR A 57 20.38 23.41 -4.41
C TYR A 57 21.81 23.77 -3.98
N VAL A 58 22.72 23.97 -4.95
CA VAL A 58 24.15 24.26 -4.72
C VAL A 58 24.37 25.44 -3.76
N THR A 59 23.51 26.45 -3.83
CA THR A 59 23.59 27.66 -3.00
C THR A 59 23.21 27.43 -1.53
N VAL A 60 22.45 26.37 -1.24
CA VAL A 60 21.86 26.11 0.09
C VAL A 60 22.86 25.45 1.05
N LYS A 61 24.05 25.03 0.57
CA LYS A 61 25.13 24.41 1.37
C LYS A 61 24.61 23.32 2.32
N ILE A 62 23.87 22.36 1.79
CA ILE A 62 23.40 21.20 2.56
C ILE A 62 24.62 20.36 2.97
N LYS A 63 24.94 20.36 4.27
CA LYS A 63 26.11 19.65 4.82
C LYS A 63 25.78 18.27 5.36
N ASN A 64 24.56 18.09 5.84
CA ASN A 64 24.14 16.88 6.53
C ASN A 64 23.47 15.92 5.54
N GLU A 65 23.48 14.64 5.90
CA GLU A 65 22.65 13.64 5.23
C GLU A 65 21.17 14.01 5.36
N ILE A 66 20.42 13.87 4.26
CA ILE A 66 18.97 13.98 4.24
C ILE A 66 18.39 12.59 4.41
N TYR A 67 17.59 12.43 5.46
CA TYR A 67 16.85 11.21 5.77
C TYR A 67 15.51 11.58 6.39
N TYR A 68 14.66 10.58 6.58
CA TYR A 68 13.34 10.74 7.17
C TYR A 68 13.27 10.05 8.50
N GLU A 69 12.72 10.70 9.50
CA GLU A 69 12.24 10.02 10.70
C GLU A 69 10.77 9.71 10.52
N LEU A 70 10.44 8.44 10.63
CA LEU A 70 9.08 7.94 10.52
C LEU A 70 8.55 7.59 11.90
N TYR A 71 7.37 8.12 12.21
CA TYR A 71 6.63 7.83 13.43
C TYR A 71 5.28 7.25 13.05
N TRP A 72 4.97 6.06 13.56
CA TRP A 72 3.66 5.44 13.42
C TRP A 72 3.10 5.04 14.78
N MET A 73 1.82 5.33 15.01
CA MET A 73 1.12 4.97 16.24
C MET A 73 -0.27 4.41 15.91
N TYR A 74 -0.62 3.30 16.54
CA TYR A 74 -1.94 2.70 16.42
C TYR A 74 -3.04 3.62 17.00
N PRO A 75 -4.22 3.75 16.36
CA PRO A 75 -4.57 3.20 15.04
C PRO A 75 -4.25 4.17 13.90
N GLY A 76 -3.17 3.92 13.17
CA GLY A 76 -2.91 4.55 11.86
C GLY A 76 -2.43 6.00 11.86
N ARG A 77 -2.06 6.60 13.00
CA ARG A 77 -1.43 7.94 13.02
C ARG A 77 -0.01 7.83 12.47
N VAL A 78 0.30 8.62 11.45
CA VAL A 78 1.63 8.64 10.80
C VAL A 78 2.16 10.06 10.78
N ALA A 79 3.45 10.21 11.07
CA ALA A 79 4.19 11.44 10.85
C ALA A 79 5.54 11.14 10.21
N LEU A 80 5.98 12.06 9.37
CA LEU A 80 7.28 12.06 8.73
C LEU A 80 7.96 13.38 9.04
N GLU A 81 9.19 13.31 9.52
CA GLU A 81 10.05 14.48 9.69
C GLU A 81 11.26 14.35 8.79
N VAL A 82 11.57 15.43 8.06
CA VAL A 82 12.72 15.46 7.15
C VAL A 82 13.91 16.06 7.89
N GLN A 83 14.95 15.27 8.05
CA GLN A 83 16.19 15.68 8.68
C GLN A 83 17.21 16.14 7.62
N GLY A 84 18.22 16.91 8.05
CA GLY A 84 19.30 17.37 7.17
C GLY A 84 19.00 18.61 6.31
N ILE A 85 17.75 19.09 6.28
CA ILE A 85 17.35 20.30 5.55
C ILE A 85 17.33 21.53 6.48
N PRO A 86 18.02 22.64 6.13
CA PRO A 86 17.99 23.90 6.89
C PRO A 86 16.58 24.44 7.10
N ARG A 87 16.40 25.30 8.12
CA ARG A 87 15.12 26.01 8.35
C ARG A 87 14.79 26.93 7.17
N GLY A 88 13.49 27.16 6.90
CA GLY A 88 13.01 28.02 5.82
C GLY A 88 12.73 27.32 4.48
N PHE A 89 12.95 26.01 4.39
CA PHE A 89 12.73 25.19 3.18
C PHE A 89 11.48 24.30 3.28
N ASP A 90 10.37 24.85 3.78
CA ASP A 90 9.20 24.05 4.12
C ASP A 90 8.56 23.38 2.87
N GLN A 91 8.54 24.08 1.73
CA GLN A 91 8.07 23.49 0.46
C GLN A 91 8.92 22.29 0.01
N LEU A 92 10.24 22.37 0.19
CA LEU A 92 11.14 21.26 -0.14
C LEU A 92 10.88 20.08 0.80
N ARG A 93 10.69 20.33 2.11
CA ARG A 93 10.37 19.27 3.07
C ARG A 93 9.07 18.55 2.72
N GLU A 94 8.01 19.29 2.40
CA GLU A 94 6.73 18.68 2.01
C GLU A 94 6.86 17.89 0.70
N SER A 95 7.61 18.41 -0.28
CA SER A 95 7.91 17.67 -1.51
C SER A 95 8.68 16.38 -1.24
N LEU A 96 9.65 16.41 -0.34
CA LEU A 96 10.43 15.23 0.07
C LEU A 96 9.56 14.20 0.79
N LYS A 97 8.63 14.61 1.65
CA LYS A 97 7.68 13.69 2.32
C LYS A 97 6.80 12.97 1.29
N ALA A 98 6.33 13.70 0.27
CA ALA A 98 5.50 13.12 -0.79
C ALA A 98 6.21 12.01 -1.59
N LEU A 99 7.56 12.01 -1.64
CA LEU A 99 8.32 10.97 -2.35
C LEU A 99 8.19 9.59 -1.68
N ILE A 100 8.08 9.54 -0.36
CA ILE A 100 8.10 8.28 0.39
C ILE A 100 6.74 7.90 0.96
N VAL A 101 5.76 8.81 1.01
CA VAL A 101 4.47 8.57 1.69
C VAL A 101 3.76 7.30 1.17
N ASN A 102 3.74 7.09 -0.14
CA ASN A 102 3.10 5.92 -0.77
C ASN A 102 3.91 4.62 -0.58
N ARG A 103 5.15 4.69 -0.07
CA ARG A 103 5.99 3.52 0.23
C ARG A 103 5.84 3.07 1.68
N ILE A 104 5.32 3.94 2.55
CA ILE A 104 5.11 3.65 3.98
C ILE A 104 3.99 2.64 4.19
N ASP A 105 3.06 2.53 3.24
CA ASP A 105 2.00 1.51 3.29
C ASP A 105 2.54 0.08 3.38
N TYR A 106 3.79 -0.16 2.95
CA TYR A 106 4.47 -1.45 3.09
C TYR A 106 5.06 -1.70 4.48
N LEU A 107 5.26 -0.65 5.29
CA LEU A 107 5.71 -0.76 6.67
C LEU A 107 4.68 -1.54 7.50
N ILE A 108 3.39 -1.25 7.27
CA ILE A 108 2.27 -1.88 7.96
C ILE A 108 1.22 -2.25 6.92
N PRO A 109 1.30 -3.50 6.41
CA PRO A 109 0.38 -3.99 5.39
C PRO A 109 -1.08 -3.78 5.80
N GLN A 110 -1.83 -3.17 4.90
CA GLN A 110 -3.26 -2.92 5.09
C GLN A 110 -4.06 -4.17 4.72
N GLU A 111 -5.10 -4.46 5.50
CA GLU A 111 -6.08 -5.49 5.16
C GLU A 111 -6.77 -5.16 3.83
N ILE A 112 -7.18 -6.18 3.09
CA ILE A 112 -7.90 -5.99 1.83
C ILE A 112 -9.41 -5.80 2.09
N SER A 113 -9.99 -6.39 3.13
CA SER A 113 -11.43 -6.26 3.44
C SER A 113 -11.93 -4.81 3.46
N PRO A 114 -11.24 -3.85 4.11
CA PRO A 114 -11.64 -2.44 4.08
C PRO A 114 -11.69 -1.85 2.66
N LYS A 115 -10.77 -2.25 1.78
CA LYS A 115 -10.69 -1.77 0.39
C LYS A 115 -11.86 -2.26 -0.47
N LEU A 116 -12.44 -3.41 -0.13
CA LEU A 116 -13.59 -3.99 -0.85
C LEU A 116 -14.94 -3.50 -0.33
N ARG A 117 -14.96 -2.71 0.75
CA ARG A 117 -16.19 -2.23 1.37
C ARG A 117 -17.01 -1.37 0.39
N GLY A 118 -18.30 -1.67 0.28
CA GLY A 118 -19.24 -0.94 -0.57
C GLY A 118 -19.23 -1.34 -2.04
N TYR A 119 -18.43 -2.32 -2.45
CA TYR A 119 -18.61 -2.96 -3.76
C TYR A 119 -19.62 -4.10 -3.64
N LYS A 120 -20.44 -4.28 -4.67
CA LYS A 120 -21.27 -5.48 -4.82
C LYS A 120 -20.41 -6.58 -5.42
N LEU A 121 -19.98 -7.53 -4.59
CA LEU A 121 -19.08 -8.61 -4.98
C LEU A 121 -19.85 -9.80 -5.59
N LYS A 122 -19.31 -10.36 -6.68
CA LYS A 122 -19.71 -11.62 -7.30
C LYS A 122 -18.50 -12.54 -7.34
N GLU A 123 -18.68 -13.77 -6.86
CA GLU A 123 -17.61 -14.77 -6.88
C GLU A 123 -17.71 -15.63 -8.15
N LYS A 124 -16.55 -15.96 -8.72
CA LYS A 124 -16.38 -16.86 -9.85
C LYS A 124 -15.18 -17.78 -9.61
N LYS A 125 -15.29 -19.05 -10.01
CA LYS A 125 -14.14 -19.95 -10.06
C LYS A 125 -13.53 -19.93 -11.46
N VAL A 126 -12.22 -19.80 -11.55
CA VAL A 126 -11.45 -19.81 -12.80
C VAL A 126 -10.31 -20.80 -12.62
N GLY A 127 -10.48 -22.01 -13.16
CA GLY A 127 -9.61 -23.13 -12.84
C GLY A 127 -9.65 -23.45 -11.34
N SER A 128 -8.48 -23.53 -10.69
CA SER A 128 -8.34 -23.70 -9.23
C SER A 128 -8.40 -22.39 -8.43
N ASN A 129 -8.52 -21.25 -9.10
CA ASN A 129 -8.49 -19.93 -8.47
C ASN A 129 -9.90 -19.40 -8.21
N THR A 130 -10.02 -18.54 -7.20
CA THR A 130 -11.24 -17.80 -6.89
C THR A 130 -11.08 -16.35 -7.31
N VAL A 131 -12.03 -15.83 -8.07
CA VAL A 131 -12.05 -14.44 -8.54
C VAL A 131 -13.28 -13.75 -7.99
N LEU A 132 -13.09 -12.59 -7.36
CA LEU A 132 -14.14 -11.70 -6.90
C LEU A 132 -14.23 -10.50 -7.83
N GLU A 133 -15.35 -10.36 -8.54
CA GLU A 133 -15.66 -9.18 -9.33
C GLU A 133 -16.53 -8.24 -8.49
N GLY A 134 -16.11 -7.00 -8.31
CA GLY A 134 -16.84 -5.99 -7.54
C GLY A 134 -17.22 -4.80 -8.39
N GLU A 135 -18.47 -4.36 -8.29
CA GLU A 135 -18.95 -3.13 -8.94
C GLU A 135 -19.49 -2.15 -7.91
N ASP A 136 -19.21 -0.86 -8.09
CA ASP A 136 -19.74 0.22 -7.26
C ASP A 136 -21.21 0.49 -7.64
N PRO A 137 -22.19 0.14 -6.80
CA PRO A 137 -23.59 0.29 -7.15
C PRO A 137 -24.03 1.76 -7.25
N THR A 138 -23.30 2.69 -6.63
CA THR A 138 -23.63 4.12 -6.64
C THR A 138 -23.00 4.88 -7.80
N ASN A 139 -22.01 4.31 -8.49
CA ASN A 139 -21.19 4.99 -9.50
C ASN A 139 -20.56 6.30 -9.00
N THR A 140 -20.30 6.41 -7.70
CA THR A 140 -19.73 7.62 -7.09
C THR A 140 -18.26 7.44 -6.72
N LYS A 141 -17.77 6.20 -6.66
CA LYS A 141 -16.36 5.91 -6.39
C LYS A 141 -15.50 6.20 -7.63
N ALA A 142 -14.30 6.71 -7.38
CA ALA A 142 -13.28 6.90 -8.42
C ALA A 142 -12.87 5.58 -9.09
N ILE A 143 -12.88 4.49 -8.32
CA ILE A 143 -12.74 3.12 -8.81
C ILE A 143 -14.14 2.51 -8.83
N ASN A 144 -14.68 2.25 -10.02
CA ASN A 144 -16.05 1.79 -10.19
C ASN A 144 -16.15 0.26 -10.32
N LYS A 145 -15.06 -0.41 -10.72
CA LYS A 145 -14.98 -1.85 -10.81
C LYS A 145 -13.65 -2.37 -10.28
N ILE A 146 -13.71 -3.54 -9.65
CA ILE A 146 -12.55 -4.27 -9.17
C ILE A 146 -12.64 -5.74 -9.55
N GLU A 147 -11.49 -6.40 -9.65
CA GLU A 147 -11.35 -7.83 -9.81
C GLU A 147 -10.21 -8.29 -8.89
N VAL A 148 -10.49 -9.22 -7.99
CA VAL A 148 -9.54 -9.70 -6.98
C VAL A 148 -9.42 -11.20 -7.12
N SER A 149 -8.21 -11.70 -7.37
CA SER A 149 -7.97 -13.14 -7.54
C SER A 149 -7.19 -13.72 -6.37
N PHE A 150 -7.64 -14.89 -5.93
CA PHE A 150 -7.01 -15.69 -4.91
C PHE A 150 -6.64 -17.06 -5.50
N ASN A 151 -5.48 -17.58 -5.13
CA ASN A 151 -5.08 -18.93 -5.52
C ASN A 151 -5.87 -20.00 -4.74
N ASN A 152 -5.59 -21.27 -5.01
CA ASN A 152 -6.20 -22.41 -4.33
C ASN A 152 -5.90 -22.50 -2.81
N GLN A 153 -4.91 -21.75 -2.32
CA GLN A 153 -4.57 -21.63 -0.89
C GLN A 153 -5.25 -20.42 -0.23
N GLY A 154 -6.09 -19.67 -0.96
CA GLY A 154 -6.73 -18.46 -0.46
C GLY A 154 -5.80 -17.24 -0.36
N VAL A 155 -4.65 -17.28 -1.03
CA VAL A 155 -3.68 -16.17 -1.06
C VAL A 155 -4.01 -15.23 -2.21
N LEU A 156 -4.03 -13.92 -1.93
CA LEU A 156 -4.18 -12.88 -2.96
C LEU A 156 -3.05 -12.98 -3.97
N THR A 157 -3.37 -13.09 -5.26
CA THR A 157 -2.38 -13.10 -6.34
C THR A 157 -2.54 -11.94 -7.30
N LYS A 158 -3.75 -11.38 -7.41
CA LYS A 158 -4.06 -10.31 -8.35
C LYS A 158 -5.11 -9.35 -7.82
N TYR A 159 -4.92 -8.06 -8.06
CA TYR A 159 -5.90 -7.01 -7.85
C TYR A 159 -5.92 -6.10 -9.07
N LYS A 160 -7.06 -6.01 -9.73
CA LYS A 160 -7.27 -5.13 -10.86
C LYS A 160 -8.38 -4.15 -10.54
N SER A 161 -8.12 -2.86 -10.75
CA SER A 161 -9.09 -1.79 -10.53
C SER A 161 -9.29 -0.98 -11.80
N TYR A 162 -10.54 -0.60 -12.05
CA TYR A 162 -10.95 0.17 -13.20
C TYR A 162 -11.51 1.52 -12.76
N SER A 163 -11.18 2.55 -13.52
CA SER A 163 -11.65 3.92 -13.36
C SER A 163 -11.98 4.49 -14.75
N PRO A 164 -12.71 5.61 -14.85
CA PRO A 164 -12.92 6.28 -16.14
C PRO A 164 -11.63 6.69 -16.85
N LEU A 165 -10.55 6.92 -16.09
CA LEU A 165 -9.26 7.38 -16.61
C LEU A 165 -8.35 6.23 -17.09
N GLY A 166 -8.72 4.97 -16.80
CA GLY A 166 -7.92 3.80 -17.12
C GLY A 166 -8.01 2.71 -16.07
N PHE A 167 -7.04 1.81 -16.07
CA PHE A 167 -7.02 0.68 -15.14
C PHE A 167 -5.63 0.45 -14.56
N GLN A 168 -5.61 -0.19 -13.40
CA GLN A 168 -4.41 -0.67 -12.73
C GLN A 168 -4.56 -2.17 -12.54
N ASP A 169 -3.51 -2.92 -12.89
CA ASP A 169 -3.38 -4.35 -12.65
C ASP A 169 -2.17 -4.59 -11.74
N SER A 170 -2.39 -5.19 -10.57
CA SER A 170 -1.37 -5.48 -9.57
C SER A 170 -1.30 -6.99 -9.34
N LEU A 171 -0.10 -7.55 -9.47
CA LEU A 171 0.25 -8.93 -9.11
C LEU A 171 1.01 -8.92 -7.80
N PHE A 172 0.76 -9.91 -6.96
CA PHE A 172 1.33 -10.00 -5.62
C PHE A 172 1.96 -11.37 -5.42
N ASP A 173 3.20 -11.37 -4.93
CA ASP A 173 3.91 -12.58 -4.54
C ASP A 173 4.10 -12.59 -3.03
N TYR A 174 3.63 -13.69 -2.42
CA TYR A 174 3.68 -13.90 -0.98
C TYR A 174 4.49 -15.13 -0.65
N GLU A 175 5.27 -15.05 0.43
CA GLU A 175 5.98 -16.19 0.99
C GLU A 175 5.73 -16.33 2.49
N LYS A 176 6.03 -17.51 3.02
CA LYS A 176 6.06 -17.72 4.47
C LYS A 176 7.47 -17.52 4.97
N LYS A 177 7.64 -16.63 5.94
CA LYS A 177 8.93 -16.39 6.59
C LYS A 177 8.95 -17.10 7.96
N SER A 178 10.12 -17.51 8.44
CA SER A 178 10.25 -18.25 9.71
C SER A 178 9.72 -17.48 10.92
N TRP A 179 9.87 -16.15 10.91
CA TRP A 179 9.38 -15.25 11.95
C TRP A 179 7.88 -14.93 11.83
N SER A 180 7.22 -15.24 10.70
CA SER A 180 5.83 -14.83 10.46
C SER A 180 4.80 -15.75 11.13
N LYS A 181 5.21 -16.79 11.84
CA LYS A 181 4.32 -17.80 12.47
C LYS A 181 3.34 -18.40 11.46
N ASN A 182 3.87 -18.87 10.33
CA ASN A 182 3.12 -19.51 9.23
C ASN A 182 2.13 -18.58 8.50
N LYS A 183 2.32 -17.25 8.61
CA LYS A 183 1.54 -16.23 7.89
C LYS A 183 2.19 -15.86 6.56
N TRP A 184 1.36 -15.49 5.59
CA TRP A 184 1.81 -15.02 4.27
C TRP A 184 2.33 -13.58 4.36
N VAL A 185 3.58 -13.38 4.01
CA VAL A 185 4.28 -12.09 3.96
C VAL A 185 4.38 -11.66 2.50
N LEU A 186 4.02 -10.42 2.21
CA LEU A 186 4.10 -9.87 0.86
C LEU A 186 5.55 -9.50 0.55
N ASP A 187 6.18 -10.15 -0.41
CA ASP A 187 7.57 -9.85 -0.78
C ASP A 187 7.67 -9.00 -2.05
N GLU A 188 6.73 -9.17 -2.98
CA GLU A 188 6.78 -8.49 -4.27
C GLU A 188 5.42 -7.98 -4.73
N VAL A 189 5.40 -6.78 -5.32
CA VAL A 189 4.25 -6.22 -6.02
C VAL A 189 4.66 -5.73 -7.40
N ARG A 190 4.06 -6.33 -8.43
CA ARG A 190 4.19 -5.88 -9.82
C ARG A 190 2.91 -5.18 -10.24
N THR A 191 3.00 -3.88 -10.51
CA THR A 191 1.84 -3.08 -10.92
C THR A 191 2.03 -2.54 -12.32
N LYS A 192 0.97 -2.63 -13.12
CA LYS A 192 0.84 -2.00 -14.43
C LYS A 192 -0.37 -1.07 -14.42
N MET A 193 -0.11 0.22 -14.58
CA MET A 193 -1.13 1.26 -14.69
C MET A 193 -1.19 1.76 -16.13
N ILE A 194 -2.38 1.77 -16.73
CA ILE A 194 -2.64 2.34 -18.05
C ILE A 194 -3.60 3.50 -17.88
N GLN A 195 -3.19 4.69 -18.31
CA GLN A 195 -3.98 5.92 -18.30
C GLN A 195 -3.85 6.63 -19.65
N GLY A 196 -4.89 6.50 -20.48
CA GLY A 196 -4.84 6.94 -21.89
C GLY A 196 -3.63 6.31 -22.63
N PRO A 197 -2.75 7.12 -23.24
CA PRO A 197 -1.57 6.61 -23.95
C PRO A 197 -0.40 6.24 -23.03
N GLN A 198 -0.46 6.58 -21.73
CA GLN A 198 0.64 6.36 -20.79
C GLN A 198 0.51 5.01 -20.10
N ILE A 199 1.61 4.28 -20.05
CA ILE A 199 1.75 3.01 -19.34
C ILE A 199 2.88 3.17 -18.32
N THR A 200 2.57 2.96 -17.05
CA THR A 200 3.55 2.89 -15.96
C THR A 200 3.57 1.48 -15.42
N GLU A 201 4.74 0.85 -15.47
CA GLU A 201 5.02 -0.46 -14.89
C GLU A 201 5.95 -0.25 -13.69
N THR A 202 5.58 -0.77 -12.52
CA THR A 202 6.38 -0.70 -11.30
C THR A 202 6.55 -2.10 -10.72
N GLU A 203 7.77 -2.44 -10.35
CA GLU A 203 8.11 -3.65 -9.61
C GLU A 203 8.64 -3.20 -8.25
N THR A 204 7.99 -3.64 -7.18
CA THR A 204 8.36 -3.32 -5.80
C THR A 204 8.76 -4.62 -5.11
N GLU A 205 10.01 -4.71 -4.70
CA GLU A 205 10.58 -5.81 -3.91
C GLU A 205 10.76 -5.32 -2.47
N ILE A 206 10.38 -6.14 -1.50
CA ILE A 206 10.42 -5.82 -0.07
C ILE A 206 11.25 -6.88 0.66
N GLU A 207 12.38 -6.46 1.20
CA GLU A 207 13.21 -7.33 2.03
C GLU A 207 12.93 -7.05 3.50
N TYR A 208 12.55 -8.09 4.24
CA TYR A 208 12.18 -7.99 5.65
C TYR A 208 13.31 -8.44 6.58
N GLU A 209 13.44 -7.74 7.68
CA GLU A 209 14.28 -8.09 8.83
C GLU A 209 13.41 -8.41 10.06
N ASN A 210 13.89 -9.31 10.90
CA ASN A 210 13.24 -9.58 12.18
C ASN A 210 13.78 -8.62 13.26
N VAL A 211 12.93 -7.70 13.70
CA VAL A 211 13.22 -6.70 14.71
C VAL A 211 12.37 -6.99 15.95
N VAL A 212 13.00 -7.48 17.02
CA VAL A 212 12.33 -7.76 18.32
C VAL A 212 11.07 -8.65 18.15
N GLY A 213 11.13 -9.62 17.23
CA GLY A 213 10.04 -10.56 16.97
C GLY A 213 8.98 -10.07 15.97
N PHE A 214 9.14 -8.88 15.41
CA PHE A 214 8.32 -8.36 14.30
C PHE A 214 9.13 -8.41 13.00
N GLY A 215 8.55 -8.93 11.93
CA GLY A 215 9.07 -8.68 10.59
C GLY A 215 8.76 -7.25 10.16
N MET A 216 9.80 -6.47 9.90
CA MET A 216 9.73 -5.08 9.41
C MET A 216 10.56 -4.98 8.12
N PRO A 217 10.17 -4.15 7.14
CA PRO A 217 11.01 -3.91 5.97
C PRO A 217 12.40 -3.41 6.40
N GLY A 218 13.48 -4.05 5.97
CA GLY A 218 14.83 -3.47 6.02
C GLY A 218 15.12 -2.66 4.76
N GLU A 219 14.60 -3.12 3.62
CA GLU A 219 14.79 -2.50 2.33
C GLU A 219 13.54 -2.61 1.44
N ILE A 220 13.29 -1.57 0.66
CA ILE A 220 12.28 -1.58 -0.41
C ILE A 220 12.93 -1.07 -1.68
N THR A 221 12.96 -1.90 -2.71
CA THR A 221 13.47 -1.55 -4.04
C THR A 221 12.31 -1.39 -5.00
N VAL A 222 12.26 -0.27 -5.70
CA VAL A 222 11.20 0.09 -6.65
C VAL A 222 11.80 0.41 -8.00
N LYS A 223 11.57 -0.49 -8.96
CA LYS A 223 11.89 -0.27 -10.37
C LYS A 223 10.65 0.30 -11.06
N THR A 224 10.82 1.39 -11.80
CA THR A 224 9.73 2.07 -12.51
C THR A 224 10.08 2.23 -13.97
N LYS A 225 9.18 1.80 -14.84
CA LYS A 225 9.25 1.96 -16.29
C LYS A 225 8.02 2.71 -16.78
N GLN A 226 8.25 3.81 -17.49
CA GLN A 226 7.21 4.61 -18.12
C GLN A 226 7.34 4.54 -19.63
N SER A 227 6.24 4.26 -20.30
CA SER A 227 6.16 4.22 -21.76
C SER A 227 4.91 4.93 -22.26
N VAL A 228 4.96 5.40 -23.50
CA VAL A 228 3.85 6.04 -24.20
C VAL A 228 3.55 5.26 -25.47
N VAL A 229 2.27 5.02 -25.73
CA VAL A 229 1.77 4.46 -26.98
C VAL A 229 1.14 5.60 -27.79
N ALA A 230 1.73 5.93 -28.93
CA ALA A 230 1.22 6.98 -29.80
C ALA A 230 -0.04 6.49 -30.56
N PRO A 231 -1.00 7.39 -30.89
CA PRO A 231 -2.15 7.02 -31.71
C PRO A 231 -1.71 6.44 -33.07
N GLY A 232 -2.12 5.21 -33.38
CA GLY A 232 -1.81 4.53 -34.64
C GLY A 232 -0.53 3.67 -34.63
N GLU A 233 0.22 3.64 -33.53
CA GLU A 233 1.38 2.74 -33.35
C GLU A 233 1.04 1.60 -32.38
N ASN A 234 1.50 0.37 -32.69
CA ASN A 234 1.41 -0.79 -31.78
C ASN A 234 2.65 -0.92 -30.88
N GLU A 235 3.69 -0.13 -31.11
CA GLU A 235 4.96 -0.23 -30.37
C GLU A 235 4.99 0.73 -29.19
N LYS A 236 5.42 0.20 -28.02
CA LYS A 236 5.65 1.01 -26.82
C LYS A 236 6.97 1.76 -26.99
N LYS A 237 6.95 3.10 -26.90
CA LYS A 237 8.17 3.89 -26.76
C LYS A 237 8.47 4.08 -25.28
N ILE A 238 9.61 3.56 -24.82
CA ILE A 238 10.07 3.75 -23.44
C ILE A 238 10.46 5.23 -23.30
N ALA A 239 9.79 5.94 -22.40
CA ALA A 239 10.02 7.36 -22.15
C ALA A 239 10.96 7.58 -20.96
N ARG A 240 10.92 6.70 -19.95
CA ARG A 240 11.73 6.80 -18.74
C ARG A 240 11.84 5.45 -18.02
N GLU A 241 13.00 5.20 -17.45
CA GLU A 241 13.25 4.11 -16.52
C GLU A 241 13.99 4.65 -15.30
N GLY A 242 13.76 4.07 -14.13
CA GLY A 242 14.46 4.46 -12.91
C GLY A 242 14.28 3.43 -11.81
N GLU A 243 15.27 3.38 -10.93
CA GLU A 243 15.27 2.57 -9.73
C GLU A 243 15.37 3.48 -8.51
N SER A 244 14.66 3.10 -7.45
CA SER A 244 14.65 3.79 -6.17
C SER A 244 14.78 2.75 -5.08
N LYS A 245 15.70 2.96 -4.15
CA LYS A 245 15.97 2.06 -3.03
C LYS A 245 15.80 2.80 -1.72
N LEU A 246 14.91 2.29 -0.87
CA LEU A 246 14.65 2.80 0.46
C LEU A 246 15.22 1.83 1.49
N THR A 247 16.00 2.33 2.45
CA THR A 247 16.52 1.53 3.56
C THR A 247 15.93 2.02 4.86
N PHE A 248 15.47 1.09 5.70
CA PHE A 248 14.87 1.36 6.99
C PHE A 248 15.80 0.90 8.09
N THR A 249 16.07 1.78 9.05
CA THR A 249 17.09 1.55 10.07
C THR A 249 16.66 2.11 11.42
N ASN A 250 17.40 1.74 12.46
CA ASN A 250 17.21 2.25 13.82
C ASN A 250 15.78 2.09 14.37
N TYR A 251 15.15 0.95 14.07
CA TYR A 251 13.82 0.62 14.55
C TYR A 251 13.71 0.70 16.09
N LYS A 252 12.66 1.38 16.56
CA LYS A 252 12.18 1.36 17.95
C LYS A 252 10.71 0.97 17.94
N LEU A 253 10.42 -0.28 18.30
CA LEU A 253 9.08 -0.84 18.26
C LEU A 253 8.50 -0.89 19.68
N ASN A 254 7.29 -0.37 19.86
CA ASN A 254 6.60 -0.34 21.15
C ASN A 254 7.38 0.34 22.30
N MET A 255 8.27 1.28 21.95
CA MET A 255 9.07 2.04 22.94
C MET A 255 8.45 3.39 23.31
N GLY A 256 7.30 3.73 22.73
CA GLY A 256 6.57 4.98 22.98
C GLY A 256 7.20 6.20 22.29
N MET A 257 8.01 5.99 21.26
CA MET A 257 8.70 7.07 20.55
C MET A 257 7.72 7.89 19.72
N ALA A 258 6.85 7.23 18.94
CA ALA A 258 5.79 7.92 18.20
C ALA A 258 4.74 8.52 19.14
N GLN A 259 4.39 7.83 20.22
CA GLN A 259 3.48 8.37 21.24
C GLN A 259 4.00 9.68 21.85
N LYS A 260 5.28 9.75 22.21
CA LYS A 260 5.90 10.98 22.72
C LYS A 260 5.88 12.08 21.67
N TYR A 261 6.23 11.77 20.42
CA TYR A 261 6.21 12.72 19.32
C TYR A 261 4.82 13.33 19.15
N PHE A 262 3.77 12.51 19.07
CA PHE A 262 2.41 12.99 18.86
C PHE A 262 1.85 13.80 20.02
N ARG A 263 2.15 13.42 21.27
CA ARG A 263 1.74 14.19 22.45
C ARG A 263 2.40 15.57 22.54
N ALA A 264 3.62 15.71 22.05
CA ALA A 264 4.33 16.99 22.07
C ALA A 264 3.84 17.99 20.99
N LYS A 265 2.99 17.52 20.05
CA LYS A 265 2.43 18.30 18.93
C LYS A 265 0.95 18.63 19.12
N GLU A 266 0.32 18.10 20.17
CA GLU A 266 -1.03 18.42 20.63
C GLU A 266 -0.98 19.65 21.57
#